data_AF-A0A800K4P8-F1
#
_entry.id   AF-A0A800K4P8-F1
#
_cell.length_a   1.000
_cell.length_b   1.000
_cell.length_c   1.000
_cell.angle_alpha   90.00
_cell.angle_beta   90.00
_cell.angle_gamma   90.00
#
_symmetry.space_group_name_H-M   'P 1'
#
loop_
_entity.id
_entity.type
_entity.pdbx_description
1 polymer ?
#
loop_
_entity_poly.entity_id
_entity_poly.type
_entity_poly.pdbx_seq_one_letter_code
_entity_poly.pdbx_strand_id
1 'polypeptide(L)'
;MLGVGVPPIPSRQNARALRHLQRDPHRSFVAIGAGALVIGISKGTRWHRTVGHIYVTAMIGLIVSALSIYDLTGNFGPFHVAAIVVTITLFMGLVSVLLRRPRKQWIEAHATWMSWSYIGLIAAFLAESLSRFVMPRVADVLGQNGLWSVLWASVGLTSVAVCVVGAVLVAKRLPRAVASTPEAMRRERSALRDAAQAAGESAG
;
A
#
# COMPACT_ATOMS: atom_id res chain seq x y z
N MET A 1 -11.79 -26.68 20.37
CA MET A 1 -12.59 -26.08 19.27
C MET A 1 -11.94 -24.77 18.85
N LEU A 2 -11.33 -24.75 17.67
CA LEU A 2 -11.07 -23.62 16.75
C LEU A 2 -10.21 -24.21 15.63
N GLY A 3 -10.88 -24.85 14.67
CA GLY A 3 -10.24 -25.46 13.52
C GLY A 3 -9.69 -24.38 12.60
N VAL A 4 -8.37 -24.23 12.60
CA VAL A 4 -7.66 -23.48 11.55
C VAL A 4 -7.83 -24.28 10.27
N GLY A 5 -8.84 -23.92 9.48
CA GLY A 5 -9.18 -24.59 8.22
C GLY A 5 -8.02 -24.51 7.24
N VAL A 6 -7.23 -25.57 7.17
CA VAL A 6 -6.28 -25.80 6.08
C VAL A 6 -7.10 -25.85 4.78
N PRO A 7 -6.81 -25.00 3.79
CA PRO A 7 -7.56 -25.04 2.53
C PRO A 7 -7.30 -26.38 1.81
N PRO A 8 -8.32 -26.94 1.12
CA PRO A 8 -8.19 -28.21 0.41
C PRO A 8 -7.12 -28.16 -0.69
N ILE A 9 -6.36 -29.24 -0.82
CA ILE A 9 -5.29 -29.41 -1.81
C ILE A 9 -5.89 -29.33 -3.22
N PRO A 10 -5.37 -28.48 -4.13
CA PRO A 10 -5.85 -28.42 -5.50
C PRO A 10 -5.57 -29.73 -6.23
N SER A 11 -6.57 -30.31 -6.90
CA SER A 11 -6.38 -31.50 -7.74
C SER A 11 -5.44 -31.18 -8.92
N ARG A 12 -4.70 -32.19 -9.43
CA ARG A 12 -3.71 -32.03 -10.51
C ARG A 12 -4.27 -31.40 -11.81
N GLN A 13 -5.59 -31.46 -12.03
CA GLN A 13 -6.25 -30.78 -13.15
C GLN A 13 -6.30 -29.25 -12.97
N ASN A 14 -6.48 -28.75 -11.75
CA ASN A 14 -6.53 -27.31 -11.46
C ASN A 14 -5.17 -26.62 -11.62
N ALA A 15 -4.07 -27.35 -11.41
CA ALA A 15 -2.71 -26.85 -11.59
C ALA A 15 -2.36 -26.50 -13.06
N ARG A 16 -3.09 -27.06 -14.05
CA ARG A 16 -2.97 -26.67 -15.47
C ARG A 16 -3.74 -25.39 -15.79
N ALA A 17 -4.94 -25.22 -15.23
CA ALA A 17 -5.78 -24.03 -15.44
C ALA A 17 -5.13 -22.76 -14.86
N LEU A 18 -4.45 -22.85 -13.72
CA LEU A 18 -3.79 -21.71 -13.07
C LEU A 18 -2.57 -21.15 -13.83
N ARG A 19 -1.98 -21.93 -14.76
CA ARG A 19 -0.84 -21.45 -15.58
C ARG A 19 -1.25 -20.44 -16.65
N HIS A 20 -2.52 -20.41 -17.05
CA HIS A 20 -3.02 -19.49 -18.06
C HIS A 20 -3.36 -18.10 -17.49
N LEU A 21 -3.65 -18.00 -16.19
CA LEU A 21 -3.93 -16.75 -15.46
C LEU A 21 -2.66 -15.95 -15.08
N GLN A 22 -1.47 -16.53 -15.29
CA GLN A 22 -0.18 -15.96 -14.87
C GLN A 22 0.45 -15.01 -15.91
N ARG A 23 -0.31 -14.58 -16.92
CA ARG A 23 0.25 -13.94 -18.14
C ARG A 23 0.33 -12.41 -18.14
N ASP A 24 -0.16 -11.73 -17.10
CA ASP A 24 -0.26 -10.26 -17.12
C ASP A 24 0.55 -9.57 -15.99
N PRO A 25 1.89 -9.51 -16.10
CA PRO A 25 2.76 -8.87 -15.11
C PRO A 25 2.67 -7.33 -15.09
N HIS A 26 1.96 -6.71 -16.04
CA HIS A 26 2.00 -5.26 -16.28
C HIS A 26 1.32 -4.41 -15.19
N ARG A 27 0.35 -4.96 -14.46
CA ARG A 27 -0.46 -4.18 -13.48
C ARG A 27 0.30 -3.86 -12.19
N SER A 28 1.19 -4.76 -11.77
CA SER A 28 1.92 -4.63 -10.50
C SER A 28 3.04 -3.58 -10.58
N PHE A 29 3.68 -3.42 -11.73
CA PHE A 29 4.74 -2.43 -11.92
C PHE A 29 4.23 -0.98 -11.84
N VAL A 30 3.01 -0.73 -12.31
CA VAL A 30 2.39 0.61 -12.27
C VAL A 30 2.08 1.04 -10.82
N ALA A 31 1.57 0.12 -9.99
CA ALA A 31 1.30 0.39 -8.58
C ALA A 31 2.58 0.69 -7.77
N ILE A 32 3.67 -0.02 -8.06
CA ILE A 32 4.98 0.18 -7.42
C ILE A 32 5.59 1.51 -7.87
N GLY A 33 5.58 1.81 -9.17
CA GLY A 33 6.12 3.05 -9.72
C GLY A 33 5.38 4.29 -9.19
N ALA A 34 4.04 4.24 -9.15
CA ALA A 34 3.23 5.31 -8.57
C ALA A 34 3.50 5.48 -7.06
N GLY A 35 3.63 4.37 -6.32
CA GLY A 35 3.94 4.38 -4.89
C GLY A 35 5.31 4.97 -4.57
N ALA A 36 6.34 4.66 -5.35
CA ALA A 36 7.68 5.21 -5.19
C ALA A 36 7.73 6.72 -5.49
N LEU A 37 6.98 7.17 -6.51
CA LEU A 37 6.92 8.57 -6.91
C LEU A 37 6.23 9.45 -5.85
N VAL A 38 5.21 8.92 -5.14
CA VAL A 38 4.50 9.61 -4.05
C VAL A 38 5.44 10.02 -2.91
N ILE A 39 6.48 9.23 -2.61
CA ILE A 39 7.40 9.50 -1.50
C ILE A 39 8.33 10.68 -1.80
N GLY A 40 8.66 10.92 -3.06
CA GLY A 40 9.63 11.94 -3.48
C GLY A 40 9.09 13.38 -3.50
N ILE A 41 7.78 13.57 -3.37
CA ILE A 41 7.14 14.88 -3.60
C ILE A 41 6.98 15.67 -2.30
N SER A 42 7.29 16.98 -2.38
CA SER A 42 7.12 17.92 -1.29
C SER A 42 5.67 17.97 -0.80
N LYS A 43 5.47 17.60 0.47
CA LYS A 43 4.16 17.44 1.12
C LYS A 43 3.38 18.75 1.16
N GLY A 44 2.06 18.67 0.99
CA GLY A 44 1.15 19.83 1.10
C GLY A 44 1.05 20.72 -0.14
N THR A 45 1.79 20.43 -1.21
CA THR A 45 1.75 21.20 -2.46
C THR A 45 0.60 20.81 -3.38
N ARG A 46 0.33 21.57 -4.47
CA ARG A 46 -0.64 21.13 -5.50
C ARG A 46 -0.26 19.76 -6.10
N TRP A 47 1.03 19.54 -6.35
CA TRP A 47 1.56 18.27 -6.82
C TRP A 47 1.33 17.12 -5.84
N HIS A 48 1.52 17.36 -4.53
CA HIS A 48 1.20 16.39 -3.50
C HIS A 48 -0.28 15.99 -3.53
N ARG A 49 -1.20 16.94 -3.76
CA ARG A 49 -2.63 16.63 -3.86
C ARG A 49 -2.95 15.78 -5.09
N THR A 50 -2.44 16.13 -6.27
CA THR A 50 -2.69 15.36 -7.50
C THR A 50 -2.17 13.92 -7.36
N VAL A 51 -0.93 13.77 -6.91
CA VAL A 51 -0.30 12.46 -6.73
C VAL A 51 -0.95 11.67 -5.60
N GLY A 52 -1.41 12.34 -4.54
CA GLY A 52 -2.22 11.73 -3.49
C GLY A 52 -3.54 11.13 -4.00
N HIS A 53 -4.23 11.81 -4.92
CA HIS A 53 -5.46 11.26 -5.53
C HIS A 53 -5.16 10.03 -6.39
N ILE A 54 -4.08 10.07 -7.20
CA ILE A 54 -3.64 8.92 -8.00
C ILE A 54 -3.36 7.72 -7.08
N TYR A 55 -2.64 7.95 -5.97
CA TYR A 55 -2.36 6.93 -4.97
C TYR A 55 -3.64 6.34 -4.37
N VAL A 56 -4.59 7.17 -3.92
CA VAL A 56 -5.85 6.70 -3.32
C VAL A 56 -6.64 5.87 -4.33
N THR A 57 -6.78 6.34 -5.57
CA THR A 57 -7.49 5.61 -6.63
C THR A 57 -6.83 4.27 -6.93
N ALA A 58 -5.50 4.24 -7.06
CA ALA A 58 -4.74 3.00 -7.26
C ALA A 58 -4.90 2.04 -6.07
N MET A 59 -4.87 2.57 -4.85
CA MET A 59 -5.03 1.78 -3.63
C MET A 59 -6.42 1.16 -3.51
N ILE A 60 -7.48 1.89 -3.87
CA ILE A 60 -8.85 1.34 -3.91
C ILE A 60 -8.93 0.17 -4.90
N GLY A 61 -8.35 0.31 -6.10
CA GLY A 61 -8.29 -0.79 -7.08
C GLY A 61 -7.57 -2.02 -6.53
N LEU A 62 -6.49 -1.81 -5.77
CA LEU A 62 -5.73 -2.87 -5.10
C LEU A 62 -6.54 -3.54 -3.98
N ILE A 63 -7.21 -2.77 -3.11
CA ILE A 63 -8.08 -3.30 -2.05
C ILE A 63 -9.20 -4.15 -2.65
N VAL A 64 -9.87 -3.67 -3.71
CA VAL A 64 -10.93 -4.43 -4.40
C VAL A 64 -10.38 -5.71 -5.01
N SER A 65 -9.21 -5.64 -5.64
CA SER A 65 -8.54 -6.83 -6.20
C SER A 65 -8.21 -7.84 -5.10
N ALA A 66 -7.67 -7.39 -3.97
CA ALA A 66 -7.32 -8.24 -2.84
C ALA A 66 -8.56 -8.90 -2.19
N LEU A 67 -9.67 -8.16 -2.06
CA LEU A 67 -10.95 -8.70 -1.56
C LEU A 67 -11.63 -9.65 -2.55
N SER A 68 -11.25 -9.60 -3.83
CA SER A 68 -11.77 -10.46 -4.88
C SER A 68 -10.94 -11.74 -5.07
N ILE A 69 -9.79 -11.87 -4.40
CA ILE A 69 -8.98 -13.09 -4.40
C ILE A 69 -9.64 -14.12 -3.47
N TYR A 70 -10.60 -14.87 -4.03
CA TYR A 70 -11.10 -16.10 -3.42
C TYR A 70 -10.39 -17.35 -3.96
N ASP A 71 -9.75 -17.24 -5.13
CA ASP A 71 -9.14 -18.36 -5.85
C ASP A 71 -7.94 -19.01 -5.15
N LEU A 72 -7.26 -18.29 -4.24
CA LEU A 72 -6.07 -18.81 -3.57
C LEU A 72 -6.36 -19.55 -2.26
N THR A 73 -7.49 -19.26 -1.60
CA THR A 73 -7.81 -19.81 -0.26
C THR A 73 -9.15 -20.53 -0.20
N GLY A 74 -10.07 -20.32 -1.14
CA GLY A 74 -11.43 -20.89 -1.12
C GLY A 74 -12.29 -20.45 0.08
N ASN A 75 -11.73 -19.65 0.98
CA ASN A 75 -12.27 -19.16 2.26
C ASN A 75 -11.63 -17.80 2.61
N PHE A 76 -12.18 -17.13 3.63
CA PHE A 76 -11.68 -15.86 4.16
C PHE A 76 -10.23 -16.02 4.67
N GLY A 77 -9.27 -15.55 3.88
CA GLY A 77 -7.85 -15.75 4.11
C GLY A 77 -7.11 -14.54 4.68
N PRO A 78 -5.81 -14.67 4.98
CA PRO A 78 -4.96 -13.60 5.50
C PRO A 78 -4.91 -12.36 4.59
N PHE A 79 -5.09 -12.51 3.27
CA PHE A 79 -5.19 -11.40 2.32
C PHE A 79 -6.41 -10.50 2.55
N HIS A 80 -7.54 -11.07 3.00
CA HIS A 80 -8.74 -10.29 3.31
C HIS A 80 -8.54 -9.45 4.57
N VAL A 81 -7.91 -10.04 5.60
CA VAL A 81 -7.55 -9.33 6.83
C VAL A 81 -6.59 -8.19 6.53
N ALA A 82 -5.57 -8.43 5.71
CA ALA A 82 -4.64 -7.39 5.27
C ALA A 82 -5.34 -6.26 4.50
N ALA A 83 -6.27 -6.60 3.57
CA ALA A 83 -7.05 -5.61 2.84
C ALA A 83 -7.93 -4.75 3.76
N ILE A 84 -8.55 -5.34 4.78
CA ILE A 84 -9.33 -4.60 5.79
C ILE A 84 -8.43 -3.61 6.56
N VAL A 85 -7.26 -4.07 7.02
CA VAL A 85 -6.31 -3.22 7.76
C VAL A 85 -5.84 -2.04 6.89
N VAL A 86 -5.51 -2.30 5.62
CA VAL A 86 -5.12 -1.24 4.67
C VAL A 86 -6.28 -0.29 4.40
N THR A 87 -7.51 -0.80 4.31
CA THR A 87 -8.72 0.03 4.14
C THR A 87 -8.91 0.96 5.33
N ILE A 88 -8.80 0.45 6.55
CA ILE A 88 -8.94 1.25 7.78
C ILE A 88 -7.88 2.34 7.84
N THR A 89 -6.61 1.99 7.61
CA THR A 89 -5.50 2.97 7.66
C THR A 89 -5.62 4.04 6.57
N LEU A 90 -6.01 3.67 5.35
CA LEU A 90 -6.30 4.62 4.26
C LEU A 90 -7.46 5.55 4.63
N PHE A 91 -8.54 4.99 5.17
CA PHE A 91 -9.71 5.75 5.58
C PHE A 91 -9.38 6.75 6.68
N MET A 92 -8.62 6.35 7.71
CA MET A 92 -8.16 7.26 8.77
C MET A 92 -7.26 8.38 8.23
N GLY A 93 -6.42 8.07 7.24
CA GLY A 93 -5.62 9.07 6.51
C GLY A 93 -6.49 10.09 5.78
N LEU A 94 -7.53 9.66 5.07
CA LEU A 94 -8.47 10.55 4.38
C LEU A 94 -9.31 11.37 5.37
N VAL A 95 -9.90 10.74 6.38
CA VAL A 95 -10.75 11.37 7.40
C VAL A 95 -10.00 12.49 8.13
N SER A 96 -8.74 12.27 8.50
CA SER A 96 -7.93 13.28 9.19
C SER A 96 -7.72 14.55 8.35
N VAL A 97 -7.61 14.42 7.02
CA VAL A 97 -7.49 15.56 6.11
C VAL A 97 -8.83 16.21 5.79
N LEU A 98 -9.89 15.43 5.55
CA LEU A 98 -11.23 15.91 5.21
C LEU A 98 -11.88 16.65 6.38
N LEU A 99 -11.84 16.07 7.58
CA LEU A 99 -12.42 16.68 8.78
C LEU A 99 -11.45 17.65 9.46
N ARG A 100 -10.18 17.71 9.04
CA ARG A 100 -9.10 18.47 9.70
C ARG A 100 -9.04 18.20 11.19
N ARG A 101 -9.16 16.92 11.56
CA ARG A 101 -9.13 16.42 12.95
C ARG A 101 -7.94 15.48 13.13
N PRO A 102 -7.21 15.56 14.25
CA PRO A 102 -7.36 16.51 15.36
C PRO A 102 -6.93 17.95 14.98
N ARG A 103 -7.63 18.98 15.45
CA ARG A 103 -7.48 20.37 14.94
C ARG A 103 -6.05 20.92 14.93
N LYS A 104 -5.20 20.52 15.89
CA LYS A 104 -3.81 20.98 16.01
C LYS A 104 -2.78 20.05 15.34
N GLN A 105 -3.17 18.81 15.06
CA GLN A 105 -2.26 17.74 14.62
C GLN A 105 -2.77 17.01 13.38
N TRP A 106 -3.75 17.55 12.66
CA TRP A 106 -4.38 16.86 11.52
C TRP A 106 -3.37 16.54 10.41
N ILE A 107 -2.35 17.39 10.22
CA ILE A 107 -1.26 17.13 9.26
C ILE A 107 -0.43 15.93 9.70
N GLU A 108 -0.09 15.85 10.98
CA GLU A 108 0.67 14.74 11.54
C GLU A 108 -0.14 13.45 11.52
N ALA A 109 -1.42 13.51 11.90
CA ALA A 109 -2.34 12.38 11.83
C ALA A 109 -2.49 11.87 10.39
N HIS A 110 -2.77 12.77 9.44
CA HIS A 110 -2.84 12.42 8.02
C HIS A 110 -1.55 11.78 7.53
N ALA A 111 -0.41 12.41 7.79
CA ALA A 111 0.88 11.90 7.34
C ALA A 111 1.24 10.55 8.00
N THR A 112 0.85 10.33 9.26
CA THR A 112 1.05 9.06 9.97
C THR A 112 0.22 7.96 9.34
N TRP A 113 -1.10 8.15 9.23
CA TRP A 113 -2.02 7.14 8.68
C TRP A 113 -1.73 6.82 7.22
N MET A 114 -1.38 7.83 6.40
CA MET A 114 -0.95 7.61 5.03
C MET A 114 0.38 6.84 4.94
N SER A 115 1.31 7.09 5.87
CA SER A 115 2.57 6.32 5.92
C SER A 115 2.33 4.86 6.28
N TRP A 116 1.44 4.59 7.25
CA TRP A 116 1.07 3.22 7.62
C TRP A 116 0.32 2.48 6.51
N SER A 117 -0.57 3.18 5.79
CA SER A 117 -1.23 2.63 4.59
C SER A 117 -0.21 2.21 3.54
N TYR A 118 0.83 3.03 3.31
CA TYR A 118 1.88 2.73 2.35
C TYR A 118 2.78 1.56 2.79
N ILE A 119 3.15 1.49 4.08
CA ILE A 119 3.90 0.36 4.64
C ILE A 119 3.10 -0.94 4.49
N GLY A 120 1.80 -0.90 4.81
CA GLY A 120 0.89 -2.03 4.64
C GLY A 120 0.81 -2.50 3.18
N LEU A 121 0.81 -1.57 2.23
CA LEU A 121 0.87 -1.89 0.81
C LEU A 121 2.16 -2.63 0.41
N ILE A 122 3.32 -2.17 0.89
CA ILE A 122 4.60 -2.86 0.62
C ILE A 122 4.60 -4.27 1.22
N ALA A 123 4.12 -4.41 2.46
CA ALA A 123 4.02 -5.72 3.11
C ALA A 123 3.09 -6.66 2.33
N ALA A 124 1.91 -6.19 1.92
CA ALA A 124 0.96 -6.95 1.13
C ALA A 124 1.54 -7.35 -0.23
N PHE A 125 2.21 -6.43 -0.93
CA PHE A 125 2.88 -6.71 -2.21
C PHE A 125 3.97 -7.78 -2.07
N LEU A 126 4.80 -7.71 -1.04
CA LEU A 126 5.83 -8.72 -0.80
C LEU A 126 5.23 -10.08 -0.43
N ALA A 127 4.19 -10.09 0.42
CA ALA A 127 3.46 -11.30 0.78
C ALA A 127 2.79 -11.96 -0.43
N GLU A 128 2.15 -11.16 -1.30
CA GLU A 128 1.53 -11.63 -2.53
C GLU A 128 2.57 -12.09 -3.55
N SER A 129 3.67 -11.35 -3.74
CA SER A 129 4.76 -11.74 -4.64
C SER A 129 5.40 -13.04 -4.19
N LEU A 130 5.67 -13.19 -2.89
CA LEU A 130 6.21 -14.43 -2.34
C LEU A 130 5.21 -15.57 -2.58
N SER A 131 3.92 -15.37 -2.29
CA SER A 131 2.91 -16.41 -2.49
C SER A 131 2.72 -16.77 -3.97
N ARG A 132 2.59 -15.81 -4.89
CA ARG A 132 2.36 -16.10 -6.32
C ARG A 132 3.58 -16.66 -7.04
N PHE A 133 4.80 -16.28 -6.66
CA PHE A 133 6.02 -16.79 -7.32
C PHE A 133 6.59 -18.03 -6.65
N VAL A 134 6.55 -18.14 -5.32
CA VAL A 134 7.11 -19.29 -4.61
C VAL A 134 6.12 -20.46 -4.65
N MET A 135 4.82 -20.23 -4.42
CA MET A 135 3.83 -21.31 -4.31
C MET A 135 3.81 -22.28 -5.51
N PRO A 136 3.84 -21.85 -6.78
CA PRO A 136 3.83 -22.80 -7.90
C PRO A 136 5.10 -23.66 -8.01
N ARG A 137 6.22 -23.22 -7.42
CA ARG A 137 7.52 -23.91 -7.51
C ARG A 137 7.79 -24.85 -6.35
N VAL A 138 7.20 -24.57 -5.18
CA VAL A 138 7.39 -25.38 -3.97
C VAL A 138 6.12 -26.07 -3.50
N ALA A 139 4.96 -25.90 -4.14
CA ALA A 139 3.72 -26.57 -3.75
C ALA A 139 3.86 -28.10 -3.67
N ASP A 140 4.54 -28.71 -4.65
CA ASP A 140 4.75 -30.16 -4.68
C ASP A 140 5.71 -30.62 -3.55
N VAL A 141 6.73 -29.83 -3.24
CA VAL A 141 7.73 -30.13 -2.19
C VAL A 141 7.18 -29.88 -0.78
N LEU A 142 6.44 -28.79 -0.58
CA LEU A 142 5.79 -28.42 0.68
C LEU A 142 4.66 -29.40 1.02
N GLY A 143 3.91 -29.85 0.01
CA GLY A 143 2.82 -30.80 0.17
C GLY A 143 3.30 -32.18 0.63
N GLN A 144 4.42 -32.67 0.09
CA GLN A 144 4.99 -33.98 0.46
C GLN A 144 5.62 -33.98 1.85
N ASN A 145 6.15 -32.84 2.32
CA ASN A 145 6.88 -32.73 3.59
C ASN A 145 6.05 -32.10 4.73
N GLY A 146 4.79 -31.71 4.49
CA GLY A 146 3.95 -31.06 5.51
C GLY A 146 4.42 -29.67 5.94
N LEU A 147 5.27 -29.00 5.16
CA LEU A 147 5.98 -27.77 5.54
C LEU A 147 5.16 -26.47 5.30
N TRP A 148 3.85 -26.57 5.16
CA TRP A 148 2.96 -25.42 4.91
C TRP A 148 3.09 -24.30 5.95
N SER A 149 3.38 -24.64 7.21
CA SER A 149 3.60 -23.68 8.29
C SER A 149 4.82 -22.78 8.07
N VAL A 150 5.88 -23.30 7.43
CA VAL A 150 7.12 -22.54 7.15
C VAL A 150 6.86 -21.46 6.10
N LEU A 151 6.05 -21.75 5.07
CA LEU A 151 5.66 -20.76 4.06
C LEU A 151 4.91 -19.59 4.72
N TRP A 152 3.87 -19.88 5.50
CA TRP A 152 3.12 -18.84 6.20
C TRP A 152 3.96 -18.10 7.25
N ALA A 153 4.86 -18.79 7.95
CA ALA A 153 5.79 -18.17 8.89
C ALA A 153 6.75 -17.19 8.18
N SER A 154 7.27 -17.54 7.00
CA SER A 154 8.14 -16.64 6.23
C SER A 154 7.41 -15.42 5.66
N VAL A 155 6.16 -15.58 5.20
CA VAL A 155 5.29 -14.46 4.78
C VAL A 155 5.04 -13.53 5.98
N GLY A 156 4.70 -14.11 7.13
CA GLY A 156 4.46 -13.37 8.37
C GLY A 156 5.72 -12.62 8.83
N LEU A 157 6.87 -13.30 8.85
CA LEU A 157 8.16 -12.74 9.24
C LEU A 157 8.56 -11.57 8.33
N THR A 158 8.41 -11.72 7.01
CA THR A 158 8.70 -10.67 6.05
C THR A 158 7.80 -9.45 6.27
N SER A 159 6.50 -9.68 6.53
CA SER A 159 5.55 -8.60 6.82
C SER A 159 5.89 -7.87 8.12
N VAL A 160 6.25 -8.61 9.17
CA VAL A 160 6.70 -8.02 10.45
C VAL A 160 7.97 -7.19 10.24
N ALA A 161 8.95 -7.69 9.49
CA ALA A 161 10.18 -6.96 9.19
C ALA A 161 9.88 -5.63 8.47
N VAL A 162 9.00 -5.65 7.46
CA VAL A 162 8.55 -4.44 6.75
C VAL A 162 7.86 -3.46 7.69
N CYS A 163 6.98 -3.95 8.58
CA CYS A 163 6.30 -3.11 9.56
C CYS A 163 7.29 -2.50 10.56
N VAL A 164 8.30 -3.23 11.03
CA VAL A 164 9.33 -2.73 11.95
C VAL A 164 10.17 -1.65 11.28
N VAL A 165 10.67 -1.91 10.07
CA VAL A 165 11.43 -0.92 9.28
C VAL A 165 10.57 0.31 9.01
N GLY A 166 9.33 0.11 8.60
CA GLY A 166 8.35 1.16 8.39
C GLY A 166 8.12 2.02 9.64
N ALA A 167 7.90 1.40 10.80
CA ALA A 167 7.72 2.08 12.07
C ALA A 167 8.94 2.92 12.44
N VAL A 168 10.15 2.39 12.28
CA VAL A 168 11.40 3.10 12.52
C VAL A 168 11.55 4.30 11.58
N LEU A 169 11.23 4.13 10.30
CA LEU A 169 11.28 5.22 9.31
C LEU A 169 10.26 6.32 9.62
N VAL A 170 9.03 5.95 9.98
CA VAL A 170 7.99 6.90 10.39
C VAL A 170 8.44 7.67 11.62
N ALA A 171 8.87 6.98 12.68
CA ALA A 171 9.33 7.64 13.91
C ALA A 171 10.49 8.63 13.67
N LYS A 172 11.45 8.29 12.79
CA LYS A 172 12.64 9.12 12.54
C LYS A 172 12.43 10.23 11.51
N ARG A 173 11.59 10.03 10.49
CA ARG A 173 11.47 10.93 9.33
C ARG A 173 10.18 11.74 9.34
N LEU A 174 9.11 11.24 9.95
CA LEU A 174 7.82 11.92 9.97
C LEU A 174 7.89 13.31 10.62
N PRO A 175 8.54 13.52 11.80
CA PRO A 175 8.54 14.83 12.45
C PRO A 175 9.19 15.91 11.58
N ARG A 176 10.32 15.58 10.95
CA ARG A 176 11.03 16.49 10.03
C ARG A 176 10.17 16.86 8.82
N ALA A 177 9.50 15.86 8.24
CA ALA A 177 8.68 16.08 7.05
C ALA A 177 7.39 16.88 7.34
N VAL A 178 6.81 16.73 8.53
CA VAL A 178 5.66 17.54 8.98
C VAL A 178 6.13 18.98 9.24
N ALA A 179 7.28 19.17 9.90
CA ALA A 179 7.82 20.49 10.20
C ALA A 179 8.14 21.32 8.94
N SER A 180 8.60 20.70 7.85
CA SER A 180 8.89 21.39 6.59
C SER A 180 7.65 21.77 5.77
N THR A 181 6.46 21.23 6.10
CA THR A 181 5.24 21.39 5.28
C THR A 181 4.76 22.86 5.20
N PRO A 182 4.69 23.64 6.29
CA PRO A 182 4.25 25.04 6.22
C PRO A 182 5.14 25.92 5.35
N GLU A 183 6.46 25.67 5.36
CA GLU A 183 7.42 26.42 4.53
C GLU A 183 7.25 26.10 3.05
N ALA A 184 7.11 24.82 2.69
CA ALA A 184 6.86 24.41 1.32
C ALA A 184 5.57 25.03 0.76
N MET A 185 4.49 25.03 1.56
CA MET A 185 3.23 25.68 1.18
C MET A 185 3.35 27.19 1.00
N ARG A 186 4.15 27.86 1.85
CA ARG A 186 4.42 29.30 1.72
C ARG A 186 5.19 29.62 0.43
N ARG A 187 6.24 28.85 0.12
CA ARG A 187 7.04 29.00 -1.10
C ARG A 187 6.24 28.79 -2.37
N GLU A 188 5.37 27.77 -2.40
CA GLU A 188 4.50 27.55 -3.55
C GLU A 188 3.50 28.70 -3.72
N ARG A 189 2.92 29.21 -2.63
CA ARG A 189 1.97 30.32 -2.69
C ARG A 189 2.62 31.62 -3.17
N SER A 190 3.88 31.91 -2.78
CA SER A 190 4.60 33.07 -3.30
C SER A 190 4.89 32.92 -4.78
N ALA A 191 5.46 31.77 -5.21
CA ALA A 191 5.76 31.53 -6.62
C ALA A 191 4.53 31.67 -7.54
N LEU A 192 3.36 31.21 -7.08
CA LEU A 192 2.10 31.35 -7.82
C LEU A 192 1.58 32.79 -7.88
N ARG A 193 1.87 33.61 -6.86
CA ARG A 193 1.53 35.04 -6.87
C ARG A 193 2.42 35.80 -7.83
N ASP A 194 3.72 35.55 -7.77
CA ASP A 194 4.72 36.19 -8.63
C ASP A 194 4.45 35.86 -10.10
N ALA A 195 4.13 34.60 -10.41
CA ALA A 195 3.76 34.18 -11.77
C ALA A 195 2.45 34.82 -12.26
N ALA A 196 1.46 35.01 -11.37
CA ALA A 196 0.21 35.69 -11.73
C ALA A 196 0.41 37.19 -11.96
N GLN A 197 1.28 37.84 -11.20
CA GLN A 197 1.64 39.25 -11.40
C GLN A 197 2.38 39.45 -12.72
N ALA A 198 3.40 38.64 -13.00
CA ALA A 198 4.14 38.69 -14.26
C ALA A 198 3.25 38.45 -15.49
N ALA A 199 2.30 37.51 -15.40
CA ALA A 199 1.32 37.28 -16.47
C ALA A 199 0.37 38.48 -16.68
N GLY A 200 -0.03 39.17 -15.60
CA GLY A 200 -0.85 40.38 -15.66
C GLY A 200 -0.11 41.58 -16.26
N GLU A 201 1.16 41.77 -15.90
CA GLU A 201 2.02 42.82 -16.47
C GLU A 201 2.32 42.60 -17.96
N SER A 202 2.41 41.35 -18.42
CA SER A 202 2.60 41.04 -19.84
C SER A 202 1.35 41.21 -20.72
N ALA A 203 0.18 41.38 -20.10
CA ALA A 203 -1.12 41.43 -20.79
C ALA A 203 -1.76 42.83 -20.83
N GLY A 204 -1.16 43.83 -20.16
CA GLY A 204 -1.59 45.23 -20.15
C GLY A 204 -0.60 46.12 -20.89
#